data_AF-A0A533SAF3-F1
#
_entry.id   AF-A0A533SAF3-F1
#
_cell.length_a   1.000
_cell.length_b   1.000
_cell.length_c   1.000
_cell.angle_alpha   90.00
_cell.angle_beta   90.00
_cell.angle_gamma   90.00
#
_symmetry.space_group_name_H-M   'P 1'
#
loop_
_entity.id
_entity.type
_entity.pdbx_description
1 polymer ?
#
loop_
_entity_poly.entity_id
_entity_poly.type
_entity_poly.pdbx_seq_one_letter_code
_entity_poly.pdbx_strand_id
1 'polypeptide(L)' 'MSQEAVELVLGRLLTDARFRRAATDSFEVVCLREGYGLTKTELRLISSLELPCFTELAGRLDPGLCRACSS' A
#
# COMPACT_ATOMS: atom_id res chain seq x y z
N MET A 1 -2.90 -14.80 10.99
CA MET A 1 -3.19 -14.18 9.69
C MET A 1 -4.55 -13.53 9.79
N SER A 2 -4.65 -12.20 9.84
CA SER A 2 -5.94 -11.55 9.56
C SER A 2 -5.86 -11.04 8.12
N GLN A 3 -6.78 -11.51 7.28
CA GLN A 3 -7.00 -11.00 5.92
C GLN A 3 -7.12 -9.46 5.91
N GLU A 4 -7.62 -8.90 7.00
CA GLU A 4 -7.69 -7.47 7.29
C GLU A 4 -6.36 -6.71 7.09
N ALA A 5 -5.22 -7.25 7.52
CA ALA A 5 -3.93 -6.57 7.35
C ALA A 5 -3.53 -6.45 5.87
N VAL A 6 -3.81 -7.50 5.09
CA VAL A 6 -3.54 -7.52 3.65
C VAL A 6 -4.47 -6.55 2.92
N GLU A 7 -5.78 -6.59 3.22
CA GLU A 7 -6.77 -5.70 2.62
C GLU A 7 -6.47 -4.23 2.90
N LEU A 8 -6.07 -3.91 4.14
CA LEU A 8 -5.71 -2.55 4.54
C LEU A 8 -4.48 -2.05 3.77
N VAL A 9 -3.44 -2.88 3.65
CA VAL A 9 -2.23 -2.52 2.90
C VAL A 9 -2.53 -2.32 1.41
N LEU A 10 -3.28 -3.21 0.78
CA LEU A 10 -3.70 -3.05 -0.62
C LEU A 10 -4.55 -1.79 -0.81
N GLY A 11 -5.49 -1.53 0.11
CA GLY A 11 -6.30 -0.32 0.12
C GLY A 11 -5.45 0.94 0.21
N ARG A 12 -4.41 0.96 1.05
CA ARG A 12 -3.48 2.11 1.16
C ARG A 12 -2.60 2.26 -0.06
N LEU A 13 -2.13 1.18 -0.69
CA LEU A 13 -1.40 1.28 -1.96
C LEU A 13 -2.24 2.00 -3.03
N LEU A 14 -3.54 1.73 -3.07
CA LEU A 14 -4.48 2.37 -4.00
C LEU A 14 -4.81 3.82 -3.61
N THR A 15 -5.15 4.07 -2.35
CA THR A 15 -5.81 5.31 -1.93
C THR A 15 -4.87 6.31 -1.24
N ASP A 16 -3.71 5.89 -0.75
CA ASP A 16 -2.78 6.74 0.01
C ASP A 16 -1.49 6.96 -0.79
N ALA A 17 -1.40 8.14 -1.43
CA ALA A 17 -0.25 8.51 -2.24
C ALA A 17 1.06 8.60 -1.45
N ARG A 18 1.00 8.97 -0.16
CA ARG A 18 2.20 9.05 0.70
C ARG A 18 2.70 7.65 1.02
N PHE A 19 1.79 6.77 1.40
CA PHE A 19 2.11 5.36 1.65
C PHE A 19 2.68 4.69 0.40
N ARG A 20 2.04 4.87 -0.76
CA ARG A 20 2.50 4.26 -2.03
C ARG A 20 3.90 4.75 -2.43
N ARG A 21 4.21 6.04 -2.27
CA ARG A 21 5.56 6.56 -2.52
C ARG A 21 6.59 5.88 -1.62
N ALA A 22 6.33 5.84 -0.31
CA ALA A 22 7.24 5.20 0.63
C ALA A 22 7.38 3.68 0.36
N ALA A 23 6.30 3.02 -0.05
CA ALA A 23 6.29 1.60 -0.42
C ALA A 23 7.12 1.31 -1.68
N THR A 24 7.23 2.27 -2.60
CA THR A 24 8.08 2.15 -3.79
C THR A 24 9.56 2.16 -3.42
N ASP A 25 9.94 2.92 -2.39
CA ASP A 25 11.32 2.94 -1.89
C ASP A 25 11.66 1.64 -1.14
N SER A 26 10.80 1.22 -0.22
CA SER A 26 10.98 -0.04 0.52
C SER A 26 9.69 -0.48 1.22
N PHE A 27 8.92 -1.36 0.56
CA PHE A 27 7.66 -1.89 1.05
C PHE A 27 7.75 -2.55 2.44
N GLU A 28 8.72 -3.44 2.66
CA GLU A 28 8.87 -4.16 3.93
C GLU A 28 9.11 -3.20 5.12
N VAL A 29 10.02 -2.24 4.96
CA VAL A 29 10.32 -1.22 5.98
C VAL A 29 9.08 -0.38 6.31
N VAL A 30 8.31 0.02 5.30
CA VAL A 30 7.09 0.80 5.51
C VAL A 30 6.04 -0.04 6.25
N CYS A 31 5.84 -1.29 5.86
CA CYS A 31 4.90 -2.16 6.55
C CYS A 31 5.28 -2.39 8.02
N LEU A 32 6.56 -2.59 8.30
CA LEU A 32 7.07 -2.72 9.67
C LEU A 32 6.86 -1.43 10.48
N ARG A 33 7.20 -0.27 9.91
CA ARG A 33 7.09 1.03 10.58
C ARG A 33 5.64 1.41 10.91
N GLU A 34 4.71 1.09 10.02
CA GLU A 34 3.28 1.36 10.20
C GLU A 34 2.59 0.28 11.06
N GLY A 35 3.32 -0.73 11.52
CA GLY A 35 2.81 -1.77 12.43
C GLY A 35 1.94 -2.84 11.76
N TYR A 36 2.07 -3.03 10.45
CA TYR A 36 1.32 -4.09 9.75
C TYR A 36 1.89 -5.46 10.07
N GLY A 37 1.04 -6.29 10.69
CA GLY A 37 1.34 -7.69 11.03
C GLY A 37 1.32 -8.63 9.82
N LEU A 38 2.04 -8.31 8.76
CA LEU A 38 2.19 -9.19 7.60
C LEU A 38 3.28 -10.25 7.86
N THR A 39 3.03 -11.47 7.42
CA THR A 39 4.05 -12.51 7.38
C THR A 39 5.05 -12.27 6.26
N LYS A 40 6.20 -12.94 6.34
CA LYS A 40 7.21 -12.93 5.28
C LYS A 40 6.67 -13.40 3.92
N THR A 41 5.67 -14.28 3.91
CA THR A 41 5.06 -14.76 2.66
C THR A 41 4.17 -13.69 2.04
N GLU A 42 3.32 -13.05 2.83
CA GLU A 42 2.44 -11.96 2.35
C GLU A 42 3.26 -10.76 1.89
N LEU A 43 4.30 -10.38 2.65
CA LEU A 43 5.23 -9.34 2.23
C LEU A 43 5.82 -9.64 0.86
N ARG A 44 6.28 -10.89 0.64
CA ARG A 44 6.88 -11.31 -0.63
C ARG A 44 5.86 -11.29 -1.78
N LEU A 45 4.64 -11.77 -1.54
CA LEU A 45 3.56 -11.79 -2.54
C LEU A 45 3.13 -10.36 -2.91
N ILE A 46 2.92 -9.49 -1.94
CA ILE A 46 2.50 -8.11 -2.21
C ILE A 46 3.66 -7.32 -2.85
N SER A 47 4.91 -7.54 -2.43
CA SER A 47 6.09 -6.94 -3.06
C SER A 47 6.30 -7.40 -4.51
N SER A 48 5.80 -8.59 -4.86
CA SER A 48 5.85 -9.10 -6.24
C SER A 48 4.75 -8.52 -7.13
N LEU A 49 3.76 -7.83 -6.57
CA LEU A 49 2.80 -7.08 -7.36
C LEU A 49 3.50 -5.88 -7.99
N GLU A 50 3.13 -5.56 -9.23
CA GLU A 50 3.67 -4.39 -9.90
C GLU A 50 3.15 -3.11 -9.25
N LEU A 51 3.93 -2.54 -8.31
CA LEU A 51 3.68 -1.25 -7.67
C LEU A 51 3.36 -0.10 -8.67
N PRO A 52 3.94 -0.06 -9.89
CA PRO A 52 3.53 0.89 -10.92
C PRO A 52 2.04 0.79 -11.29
N CYS A 53 1.44 -0.41 -11.35
CA CYS A 53 0.02 -0.59 -11.65
C CYS A 53 -0.87 0.04 -10.57
N PHE A 54 -0.47 0.00 -9.30
CA PHE A 54 -1.20 0.70 -8.23
C PHE A 54 -1.15 2.22 -8.42
N THR A 55 -0.05 2.76 -8.93
CA THR A 55 0.06 4.19 -9.22
C THR A 55 -0.83 4.60 -10.39
N GLU A 56 -0.86 3.81 -11.46
CA GLU A 56 -1.74 4.05 -12.60
C GLU A 56 -3.21 3.96 -12.20
N LEU A 57 -3.59 2.91 -11.47
CA LEU A 57 -4.96 2.74 -10.99
C LEU A 57 -5.37 3.87 -10.05
N ALA A 58 -4.50 4.28 -9.13
CA ALA A 58 -4.75 5.42 -8.25
C ALA A 58 -5.01 6.72 -9.03
N GLY A 59 -4.35 6.93 -10.17
CA GLY A 59 -4.58 8.08 -11.05
C GLY A 59 -5.95 8.07 -11.76
N ARG A 60 -6.64 6.93 -11.76
CA ARG A 60 -7.98 6.74 -12.35
C ARG A 60 -9.10 6.67 -11.31
N LEU A 61 -8.77 6.61 -10.03
CA LEU A 61 -9.75 6.61 -8.95
C LEU A 61 -10.35 8.01 -8.76
N ASP A 62 -11.59 8.05 -8.29
CA ASP A 62 -12.21 9.29 -7.82
C ASP A 62 -11.30 9.94 -6.75
N PRO A 63 -10.88 11.20 -6.90
CA PRO A 63 -10.03 11.87 -5.92
C PRO A 63 -10.60 11.90 -4.49
N GLY A 64 -11.93 11.81 -4.33
CA GLY A 64 -12.61 11.70 -3.04
C GLY A 64 -12.41 10.36 -2.33
N LEU A 65 -11.98 9.31 -3.05
CA LEU A 65 -11.56 8.02 -2.46
C LEU A 65 -10.09 8.05 -2.02
N CYS A 66 -9.28 8.94 -2.60
CA CYS A 66 -7.90 9.11 -2.20
C CYS A 66 -7.85 9.82 -0.85
N ARG A 67 -6.97 9.32 0.04
CA ARG A 67 -6.72 9.97 1.31
C ARG A 67 -6.16 11.35 1.00
N ALA A 68 -6.87 12.40 1.41
CA ALA A 68 -6.38 13.77 1.27
C ALA A 68 -4.97 13.82 1.83
N CYS A 69 -4.03 14.39 1.06
CA CYS A 69 -2.71 14.70 1.59
C CYS A 69 -2.89 15.81 2.63
N SER A 70 -3.32 15.46 3.85
CA SER A 70 -3.37 16.36 4.98
C SER A 70 -1.92 16.73 5.30
N SER A 71 -1.48 17.86 4.76
CA SER A 71 -0.24 18.56 5.07
C SER A 71 -0.07 18.73 6.57
#